data_AF-A0A7C6Y6E1-F1
#
_entry.id   AF-A0A7C6Y6E1-F1
#
_cell.length_a   1.000
_cell.length_b   1.000
_cell.length_c   1.000
_cell.angle_alpha   90.00
_cell.angle_beta   90.00
_cell.angle_gamma   90.00
#
_symmetry.space_group_name_H-M   'P 1'
#
loop_
_entity.id
_entity.type
_entity.pdbx_description
1 polymer ?
#
loop_
_entity_poly.entity_id
_entity_poly.type
_entity_poly.pdbx_seq_one_letter_code
_entity_poly.pdbx_strand_id
1 'polypeptide(L)'
;MLCLNCLKNDLADTDVCGCGSKNLVKKKGRKYLYLGQVYSEKKWLALMAGPKGYKINPLYLEKLFLKNVRIHTLIRLFLPSLFFLLLSLGLIWFMLIEQAWLDLHPNSIVFARFIALFLFVMALINFKRIFFDKIKVLAILRNKRIIYQQINANRYQNVINGYKSREEL
;
A
#
# COMPACT_ATOMS: atom_id res chain seq x y z
N MET A 1 1.70 8.07 28.12
CA MET A 1 1.38 6.76 27.51
C MET A 1 0.03 6.87 26.79
N LEU A 2 -0.10 6.43 25.54
CA LEU A 2 -1.44 6.32 24.89
C LEU A 2 -2.14 5.05 25.38
N CYS A 3 -3.31 5.17 25.98
CA CYS A 3 -4.13 4.00 26.31
C CYS A 3 -4.82 3.45 25.07
N LEU A 4 -4.69 2.14 24.89
CA LEU A 4 -5.36 1.36 23.84
C LEU A 4 -6.88 1.53 23.85
N ASN A 5 -7.51 1.75 25.01
CA ASN A 5 -8.97 2.00 25.10
C ASN A 5 -9.40 3.26 24.34
N CYS A 6 -8.54 4.26 24.21
CA CYS A 6 -8.92 5.55 23.62
C CYS A 6 -8.63 5.68 22.13
N LEU A 7 -7.95 4.69 21.56
CA LEU A 7 -7.92 4.45 20.12
C LEU A 7 -9.09 3.57 19.66
N LYS A 8 -9.67 2.79 20.58
CA LYS A 8 -10.77 1.85 20.30
C LYS A 8 -12.15 2.50 20.40
N ASN A 9 -12.31 3.46 21.31
CA ASN A 9 -13.56 4.18 21.51
C ASN A 9 -13.57 5.46 20.66
N ASP A 10 -14.54 5.61 19.76
CA ASP A 10 -14.88 6.90 19.13
C ASP A 10 -15.26 7.86 20.27
N LEU A 11 -14.29 8.63 20.76
CA LEU A 11 -14.48 9.63 21.81
C LEU A 11 -15.33 10.76 21.23
N ALA A 12 -16.66 10.63 21.33
CA ALA A 12 -17.59 11.64 20.86
C ALA A 12 -17.37 12.97 21.60
N ASP A 13 -17.22 12.97 22.92
CA ASP A 13 -17.35 14.22 23.69
C ASP A 13 -16.42 14.40 24.91
N THR A 14 -15.31 13.67 25.02
CA THR A 14 -14.35 13.88 26.13
C THR A 14 -12.92 14.13 25.66
N ASP A 15 -12.37 15.28 26.06
CA ASP A 15 -10.99 15.72 25.79
C ASP A 15 -9.94 14.99 26.65
N VAL A 16 -10.36 14.03 27.48
CA VAL A 16 -9.48 13.22 28.31
C VAL A 16 -9.90 11.77 28.20
N CYS A 17 -9.10 11.00 27.48
CA CYS A 17 -9.07 9.55 27.61
C CYS A 17 -8.82 9.17 29.07
N GLY A 18 -9.56 8.20 29.64
CA GLY A 18 -9.47 7.78 31.05
C GLY A 18 -8.09 7.31 31.56
N CYS A 19 -7.04 7.38 30.74
CA CYS A 19 -5.64 7.17 31.13
C CYS A 19 -4.79 8.45 31.23
N GLY A 20 -5.37 9.64 31.03
CA GLY A 20 -4.63 10.91 31.07
C GLY A 20 -3.72 11.19 29.87
N SER A 21 -3.83 10.45 28.77
CA SER A 21 -3.03 10.67 27.55
C SER A 21 -3.44 11.93 26.79
N LYS A 22 -2.52 12.90 26.65
CA LYS A 22 -2.70 14.13 25.84
C LYS A 22 -2.58 13.92 24.32
N ASN A 23 -2.13 12.75 23.86
CA ASN A 23 -1.96 12.46 22.42
C ASN A 23 -3.21 11.76 21.85
N LEU A 24 -4.33 12.48 21.83
CA LEU A 24 -5.61 11.97 21.36
C LEU A 24 -5.68 12.10 19.84
N VAL A 25 -5.72 10.96 19.16
CA VAL A 25 -6.16 10.90 17.76
C VAL A 25 -7.68 10.88 17.79
N LYS A 26 -8.34 12.04 17.72
CA LYS A 26 -9.81 12.09 17.68
C LYS A 26 -10.26 11.71 16.27
N LYS A 27 -10.85 10.53 16.11
CA LYS A 27 -11.52 10.14 14.88
C LYS A 27 -12.89 10.81 14.85
N LYS A 28 -13.15 11.66 13.86
CA LYS A 28 -14.46 12.31 13.65
C LYS A 28 -15.02 11.81 12.33
N GLY A 29 -15.86 10.78 12.39
CA GLY A 29 -16.38 10.09 11.20
C GLY A 29 -15.26 9.46 10.36
N ARG A 30 -15.10 9.92 9.11
CA ARG A 30 -14.05 9.45 8.16
C ARG A 30 -12.73 10.24 8.22
N LYS A 31 -12.57 11.15 9.18
CA LYS A 31 -11.40 12.04 9.29
C LYS A 31 -10.71 11.86 10.64
N TYR A 32 -9.40 12.09 10.67
CA TYR A 32 -8.54 12.00 11.84
C TYR A 32 -8.06 13.40 12.23
N LEU A 33 -8.22 13.79 13.49
CA LEU A 33 -7.71 15.06 14.01
C LEU A 33 -6.45 14.82 14.82
N TYR A 34 -5.39 15.55 14.49
CA TYR A 34 -4.08 15.45 15.16
C TYR A 34 -3.37 16.81 15.11
N LEU A 35 -2.89 17.30 16.26
CA LEU A 35 -2.23 18.61 16.41
C LEU A 35 -3.02 19.77 15.76
N GLY A 36 -4.34 19.80 15.98
CA GLY A 36 -5.23 20.84 15.43
C GLY A 36 -5.48 20.74 13.92
N GLN A 37 -4.91 19.74 13.22
CA GLN A 37 -5.12 19.53 11.79
C GLN A 37 -6.00 18.30 11.52
N VAL A 38 -6.81 18.40 10.47
CA VAL A 38 -7.70 17.32 10.04
C VAL A 38 -7.12 16.59 8.83
N TYR A 39 -6.98 15.29 8.95
CA TYR A 39 -6.44 14.39 7.94
C TYR A 39 -7.53 13.45 7.42
N SER A 40 -7.57 13.24 6.10
CA SER A 40 -8.32 12.13 5.52
C SER A 40 -7.63 10.81 5.85
N GLU A 41 -8.36 9.67 5.81
CA GLU A 41 -7.77 8.35 6.09
C GLU A 41 -6.51 8.06 5.26
N LYS A 42 -6.52 8.41 3.96
CA LYS A 42 -5.35 8.25 3.08
C LYS A 42 -4.15 9.07 3.56
N LYS A 43 -4.36 10.34 3.94
CA LYS A 43 -3.29 11.21 4.45
C LYS A 43 -2.82 10.74 5.83
N TRP A 44 -3.73 10.25 6.66
CA TRP A 44 -3.43 9.71 7.98
C TRP A 44 -2.52 8.48 7.89
N LEU A 45 -2.87 7.52 7.03
CA LEU A 45 -2.06 6.33 6.76
C LEU A 45 -0.66 6.71 6.25
N ALA A 46 -0.57 7.69 5.35
CA ALA A 46 0.71 8.15 4.82
C ALA A 46 1.55 8.96 5.83
N LEU A 47 0.90 9.68 6.75
CA LEU A 47 1.57 10.43 7.82
C LEU A 47 2.16 9.48 8.86
N MET A 48 1.36 8.52 9.31
CA MET A 48 1.72 7.62 10.41
C MET A 48 2.68 6.50 10.02
N ALA A 49 2.73 6.14 8.74
CA ALA A 49 3.70 5.17 8.24
C ALA A 49 5.11 5.76 7.99
N GLY A 50 5.30 7.06 8.22
CA GLY A 50 6.60 7.72 8.09
C GLY A 50 7.52 7.48 9.30
N PRO A 51 8.85 7.67 9.16
CA PRO A 51 9.84 7.42 10.22
C PRO A 51 9.83 8.46 11.35
N LYS A 52 8.83 9.32 11.42
CA LYS A 52 8.81 10.44 12.37
C LYS A 52 8.59 9.91 13.80
N GLY A 53 9.38 10.42 14.73
CA GLY A 53 9.36 10.08 16.16
C GLY A 53 8.13 10.62 16.87
N TYR A 54 6.94 10.20 16.44
CA TYR A 54 5.70 10.55 17.11
C TYR A 54 5.66 9.88 18.48
N LYS A 55 5.21 10.63 19.51
CA LYS A 55 4.88 10.08 20.85
C LYS A 55 3.58 9.26 20.81
N ILE A 56 3.44 8.38 19.82
CA ILE A 56 2.29 7.51 19.57
C ILE A 56 2.69 6.07 19.88
N ASN A 57 1.74 5.26 20.36
CA ASN A 57 1.99 3.85 20.70
C ASN A 57 2.62 3.10 19.49
N PRO A 58 3.75 2.40 19.68
CA PRO A 58 4.45 1.71 18.60
C PRO A 58 3.61 0.63 17.92
N LEU A 59 2.78 -0.13 18.66
CA LEU A 59 1.89 -1.16 18.10
C LEU A 59 0.85 -0.56 17.14
N TYR A 60 0.38 0.66 17.44
CA TYR A 60 -0.57 1.34 16.56
C TYR A 60 0.13 1.81 15.27
N LEU A 61 1.34 2.34 15.37
CA LEU A 61 2.15 2.74 14.22
C LEU A 61 2.50 1.53 13.34
N GLU A 62 2.86 0.40 13.94
CA GLU A 62 3.11 -0.84 13.22
C GLU A 62 1.86 -1.29 12.43
N LYS A 63 0.69 -1.33 13.07
CA LYS A 63 -0.58 -1.70 12.39
C LYS A 63 -0.88 -0.78 11.20
N LEU A 64 -0.69 0.54 11.35
CA LEU A 64 -0.89 1.50 10.25
C LEU A 64 0.16 1.34 9.14
N PHE A 65 1.42 1.10 9.50
CA PHE A 65 2.49 0.82 8.55
C PHE A 65 2.19 -0.44 7.73
N LEU A 66 1.83 -1.54 8.38
CA LEU A 66 1.45 -2.80 7.71
C LEU A 66 0.24 -2.60 6.77
N LYS A 67 -0.78 -1.87 7.22
CA LYS A 67 -1.96 -1.55 6.40
C LYS A 67 -1.56 -0.73 5.16
N ASN A 68 -0.73 0.30 5.34
CA ASN A 68 -0.25 1.16 4.27
C ASN A 68 0.54 0.36 3.22
N VAL A 69 1.51 -0.44 3.68
CA VAL A 69 2.34 -1.29 2.81
C VAL A 69 1.49 -2.30 2.05
N ARG A 70 0.55 -2.98 2.71
CA ARG A 70 -0.34 -3.97 2.07
C ARG A 70 -1.17 -3.34 0.96
N ILE A 71 -1.88 -2.25 1.25
CA ILE A 71 -2.76 -1.59 0.30
C ILE A 71 -1.97 -1.09 -0.92
N HIS A 72 -0.85 -0.41 -0.70
CA HIS A 72 -0.13 0.22 -1.79
C HIS A 72 0.72 -0.77 -2.61
N THR A 73 1.24 -1.83 -1.99
CA THR A 73 1.88 -2.93 -2.74
C THR A 73 0.86 -3.64 -3.62
N LEU A 74 -0.35 -3.89 -3.10
CA LEU A 74 -1.41 -4.52 -3.87
C LEU A 74 -1.83 -3.66 -5.07
N ILE A 75 -2.19 -2.39 -4.82
CA ILE A 75 -2.76 -1.52 -5.86
C ILE A 75 -1.71 -1.10 -6.91
N ARG A 76 -0.45 -0.87 -6.51
CA ARG A 76 0.57 -0.30 -7.41
C ARG A 76 1.52 -1.30 -8.03
N LEU A 77 1.59 -2.51 -7.48
CA LEU A 77 2.54 -3.52 -7.97
C LEU A 77 1.80 -4.79 -8.37
N PHE A 78 1.02 -5.40 -7.47
CA PHE A 78 0.34 -6.66 -7.78
C PHE A 78 -0.78 -6.52 -8.82
N LEU A 79 -1.71 -5.60 -8.62
CA LEU A 79 -2.88 -5.42 -9.49
C LEU A 79 -2.48 -5.07 -10.94
N PRO A 80 -1.54 -4.15 -11.20
CA PRO A 80 -1.08 -3.87 -12.56
C PRO A 80 -0.40 -5.07 -13.21
N SER A 81 0.38 -5.85 -12.44
CA SER A 81 1.04 -7.07 -12.95
C SER A 81 0.02 -8.12 -13.36
N LEU A 82 -1.01 -8.33 -12.51
CA LEU A 82 -2.10 -9.24 -12.81
C LEU A 82 -2.90 -8.78 -14.04
N PHE A 83 -3.17 -7.49 -14.15
CA PHE A 83 -3.85 -6.92 -15.32
C PHE A 83 -3.07 -7.18 -16.61
N PHE A 84 -1.75 -6.94 -16.64
CA PHE A 84 -0.92 -7.22 -17.81
C PHE A 84 -0.87 -8.71 -18.16
N LEU A 85 -0.82 -9.58 -17.16
CA LEU A 85 -0.86 -11.02 -17.37
C LEU A 85 -2.19 -11.45 -18.00
N LEU A 86 -3.31 -11.02 -17.43
CA LEU A 86 -4.65 -11.34 -17.94
C LEU A 86 -4.88 -10.79 -19.34
N LEU A 87 -4.42 -9.56 -19.61
CA LEU A 87 -4.53 -8.96 -20.95
C LEU A 87 -3.69 -9.73 -21.98
N SER A 88 -2.47 -10.13 -21.61
CA SER A 88 -1.61 -10.95 -22.45
C SER A 88 -2.25 -12.31 -22.77
N LEU A 89 -2.75 -13.01 -21.75
CA LEU A 89 -3.42 -14.31 -21.93
C LEU A 89 -4.70 -14.17 -22.76
N GLY A 90 -5.48 -13.10 -22.54
CA GLY A 90 -6.67 -12.79 -23.32
C GLY A 90 -6.37 -12.57 -24.80
N LEU A 91 -5.28 -11.85 -25.11
CA LEU A 91 -4.82 -11.67 -26.49
C LEU A 91 -4.38 -12.99 -27.13
N ILE A 92 -3.63 -13.83 -26.41
CA ILE A 92 -3.22 -15.16 -26.90
C ILE A 92 -4.45 -16.03 -27.17
N TRP A 93 -5.39 -16.05 -26.22
CA TRP A 93 -6.62 -16.82 -26.34
C TRP A 93 -7.49 -16.36 -27.52
N PHE A 94 -7.67 -15.05 -27.67
CA PHE A 94 -8.39 -14.47 -28.80
C PHE A 94 -7.76 -14.86 -30.14
N MET A 95 -6.43 -14.79 -30.26
CA MET A 95 -5.74 -15.21 -31.48
C MET A 95 -5.93 -16.71 -31.78
N LEU A 96 -5.96 -17.58 -30.76
CA LEU A 96 -6.17 -19.03 -30.97
C LEU A 96 -7.58 -19.34 -31.48
N ILE A 97 -8.59 -18.62 -30.99
CA ILE A 97 -9.97 -18.78 -31.44
C ILE A 97 -10.14 -18.22 -32.85
N GLU A 98 -9.70 -16.98 -33.09
CA GLU A 98 -9.98 -16.31 -34.35
C GLU A 98 -9.18 -16.87 -35.53
N GLN A 99 -8.00 -17.45 -35.29
CA GLN A 99 -7.27 -18.15 -36.35
C GLN A 99 -8.05 -19.36 -36.92
N ALA A 100 -9.13 -19.79 -36.25
CA ALA A 100 -10.06 -20.80 -36.73
C ALA A 100 -11.37 -20.24 -37.35
N TRP A 101 -11.69 -18.93 -37.19
CA TRP A 101 -13.01 -18.36 -37.56
C TRP A 101 -12.98 -17.03 -38.34
N LEU A 102 -11.97 -16.19 -38.17
CA LEU A 102 -11.82 -14.91 -38.89
C LEU A 102 -10.51 -14.84 -39.67
N ASP A 103 -10.62 -14.36 -40.92
CA ASP A 103 -9.50 -14.14 -41.82
C ASP A 103 -8.82 -12.78 -41.48
N LEU A 104 -8.10 -12.76 -40.35
CA LEU A 104 -7.38 -11.57 -39.88
C LEU A 104 -6.12 -11.32 -40.72
N HIS A 105 -5.88 -10.04 -41.05
CA HIS A 105 -4.68 -9.65 -41.80
C HIS A 105 -3.39 -10.07 -41.04
N PRO A 106 -2.40 -10.67 -41.72
CA PRO A 106 -1.22 -11.28 -41.08
C PRO A 106 -0.42 -10.28 -40.22
N ASN A 107 -0.29 -9.03 -40.66
CA ASN A 107 0.40 -7.99 -39.87
C ASN A 107 -0.27 -7.72 -38.51
N SER A 108 -1.60 -7.79 -38.45
CA SER A 108 -2.36 -7.59 -37.19
C SER A 108 -2.09 -8.72 -36.20
N ILE A 109 -1.98 -9.96 -36.70
CA ILE A 109 -1.63 -11.13 -35.89
C ILE A 109 -0.21 -11.00 -35.33
N VAL A 110 0.76 -10.63 -36.17
CA VAL A 110 2.16 -10.43 -35.74
C VAL A 110 2.25 -9.34 -34.67
N PHE A 111 1.54 -8.23 -34.85
CA PHE A 111 1.51 -7.14 -33.88
C PHE A 111 0.85 -7.55 -32.55
N ALA A 112 -0.28 -8.27 -32.60
CA ALA A 112 -0.95 -8.77 -31.40
C ALA A 112 -0.07 -9.75 -30.61
N ARG A 113 0.68 -10.64 -31.30
CA ARG A 113 1.68 -11.52 -30.68
C ARG A 113 2.79 -10.74 -29.98
N PHE A 114 3.31 -9.70 -30.65
CA PHE A 114 4.33 -8.84 -30.06
C PHE A 114 3.83 -8.14 -28.79
N ILE A 115 2.63 -7.55 -28.82
CA ILE A 115 2.03 -6.91 -27.64
C ILE A 115 1.79 -7.91 -26.53
N ALA A 116 1.21 -9.08 -26.84
CA ALA A 116 0.93 -10.10 -25.85
C ALA A 116 2.22 -10.56 -25.14
N LEU A 117 3.29 -10.79 -25.89
CA LEU A 117 4.59 -11.16 -25.34
C LEU A 117 5.19 -10.03 -24.49
N PHE A 118 5.15 -8.78 -24.97
CA PHE A 118 5.64 -7.62 -24.23
C PHE A 118 4.93 -7.48 -22.87
N LEU A 119 3.59 -7.54 -22.86
CA LEU A 119 2.78 -7.49 -21.65
C LEU A 119 3.10 -8.66 -20.70
N PHE A 120 3.28 -9.87 -21.25
CA PHE A 120 3.65 -11.05 -20.47
C PHE A 120 4.99 -10.85 -19.76
N VAL A 121 6.02 -10.40 -20.48
CA VAL A 121 7.35 -10.13 -19.93
C VAL A 121 7.27 -9.05 -18.85
N MET A 122 6.54 -7.97 -19.08
CA MET A 122 6.33 -6.92 -18.07
C MET A 122 5.61 -7.43 -16.83
N ALA A 123 4.62 -8.32 -16.98
CA ALA A 123 3.95 -8.96 -15.85
C ALA A 123 4.92 -9.83 -15.06
N LEU A 124 5.71 -10.68 -15.73
CA LEU A 124 6.71 -11.55 -15.10
C LEU A 124 7.79 -10.76 -14.35
N ILE A 125 8.30 -9.67 -14.92
CA ILE A 125 9.28 -8.81 -14.25
C ILE A 125 8.69 -8.26 -12.95
N ASN A 126 7.45 -7.79 -12.96
CA ASN A 126 6.83 -7.26 -11.74
C ASN A 126 6.49 -8.36 -10.73
N PHE A 127 6.04 -9.54 -11.17
CA PHE A 127 5.86 -10.68 -10.26
C PHE A 127 7.17 -11.14 -9.64
N LYS A 128 8.27 -11.16 -10.41
CA LYS A 128 9.60 -11.43 -9.86
C LYS A 128 9.93 -10.45 -8.74
N ARG A 129 9.72 -9.15 -8.98
CA ARG A 129 9.96 -8.09 -7.99
C ARG A 129 9.11 -8.24 -6.72
N ILE A 130 7.86 -8.68 -6.86
CA ILE A 130 6.95 -8.89 -5.72
C ILE A 130 7.36 -10.12 -4.90
N PHE A 131 7.59 -11.25 -5.55
CA PHE A 131 7.74 -12.53 -4.87
C PHE A 131 9.19 -12.87 -4.51
N PHE A 132 10.14 -12.60 -5.41
CA PHE A 132 11.55 -12.94 -5.20
C PHE A 132 12.28 -11.80 -4.51
N ASP A 133 12.24 -10.59 -5.08
CA ASP A 133 12.93 -9.42 -4.49
C ASP A 133 12.19 -8.88 -3.26
N LYS A 134 10.97 -9.37 -3.01
CA LYS A 134 10.09 -8.97 -1.89
C LYS A 134 9.92 -7.46 -1.80
N ILE A 135 9.89 -6.77 -2.95
CA ILE A 135 9.72 -5.33 -3.03
C ILE A 135 8.31 -4.97 -2.59
N LYS A 136 8.22 -4.01 -1.68
CA LYS A 136 6.96 -3.48 -1.19
C LYS A 136 6.87 -1.99 -1.48
N VAL A 137 5.65 -1.48 -1.55
CA VAL A 137 5.39 -0.05 -1.81
C VAL A 137 4.78 0.57 -0.55
N LEU A 138 5.39 1.65 -0.09
CA LEU A 138 4.96 2.45 1.04
C LEU A 138 4.57 3.85 0.58
N ALA A 139 3.45 4.36 1.06
CA ALA A 139 3.07 5.76 0.89
C ALA A 139 3.52 6.58 2.11
N ILE A 140 4.29 7.64 1.88
CA ILE A 140 4.79 8.55 2.93
C ILE A 140 4.29 9.96 2.64
N LEU A 141 3.81 10.66 3.65
CA LEU A 141 3.50 12.09 3.54
C LEU A 141 4.79 12.91 3.73
N ARG A 142 5.25 13.56 2.66
CA ARG A 142 6.37 14.52 2.70
C ARG A 142 5.82 15.92 2.43
N ASN A 143 6.02 16.83 3.37
CA ASN A 143 5.41 18.17 3.36
C ASN A 143 3.88 18.07 3.25
N LYS A 144 3.33 18.37 2.06
CA LYS A 144 1.88 18.31 1.76
C LYS A 144 1.52 17.25 0.71
N ARG A 145 2.51 16.48 0.20
CA ARG A 145 2.32 15.52 -0.90
C ARG A 145 2.58 14.08 -0.43
N ILE A 146 1.81 13.14 -0.98
CA ILE A 146 2.02 11.72 -0.76
C ILE A 146 3.04 11.24 -1.79
N ILE A 147 4.15 10.70 -1.32
CA ILE A 147 5.21 10.10 -2.13
C ILE A 147 5.16 8.60 -1.93
N TYR A 148 5.29 7.86 -3.04
CA TYR A 148 5.34 6.40 -3.01
C TYR A 148 6.80 5.97 -3.09
N GLN A 149 7.25 5.23 -2.09
CA GLN A 149 8.59 4.71 -2.02
C GLN A 149 8.56 3.19 -2.08
N GLN A 150 9.42 2.63 -2.91
CA GLN A 150 9.69 1.20 -2.90
C GLN A 150 10.67 0.88 -1.77
N ILE A 151 10.37 -0.14 -0.99
CA ILE A 151 11.19 -0.63 0.11
C ILE A 151 11.53 -2.09 -0.14
N ASN A 152 12.78 -2.45 0.09
CA ASN A 152 13.24 -3.84 0.05
C ASN A 152 12.90 -4.57 1.37
N ALA A 153 13.11 -5.89 1.40
CA ALA A 153 12.85 -6.72 2.56
C ALA A 153 13.63 -6.27 3.81
N ASN A 154 14.91 -5.92 3.67
CA ASN A 154 15.77 -5.53 4.79
C ASN A 154 15.27 -4.25 5.46
N ARG A 155 14.96 -3.20 4.67
CA ARG A 155 14.43 -1.95 5.20
C ARG A 155 13.05 -2.14 5.83
N TYR A 156 12.23 -3.02 5.26
CA TYR A 156 10.93 -3.38 5.85
C TYR A 156 11.11 -4.04 7.23
N GLN A 157 12.04 -4.99 7.38
CA GLN A 157 12.31 -5.63 8.66
C GLN A 157 12.88 -4.65 9.69
N ASN A 158 13.80 -3.76 9.27
CA ASN A 158 14.38 -2.75 10.16
C ASN A 158 13.31 -1.82 10.74
N VAL A 159 12.30 -1.42 9.95
CA VAL A 159 11.20 -0.58 10.42
C VAL A 159 10.33 -1.34 11.43
N ILE A 160 10.01 -2.61 11.17
CA ILE A 160 9.21 -3.44 12.10
C ILE A 160 9.96 -3.67 13.41
N ASN A 161 11.23 -4.06 13.33
CA ASN A 161 12.05 -4.29 14.52
C ASN A 161 12.21 -2.99 15.33
N GLY A 162 12.32 -1.84 14.66
CA GLY A 162 12.34 -0.53 15.31
C GLY A 162 11.04 -0.14 16.00
N TYR A 163 9.89 -0.76 15.67
CA TYR A 163 8.66 -0.58 16.45
C TYR A 163 8.68 -1.47 17.70
N LYS A 164 9.11 -2.74 17.58
CA LYS A 164 9.23 -3.68 18.71
C LYS A 164 10.20 -3.19 19.78
N SER A 165 11.37 -2.68 19.37
CA SER A 165 12.37 -2.17 20.31
C SER A 165 11.91 -0.93 21.10
N ARG A 166 10.85 -0.24 20.65
CA ARG A 166 10.26 0.91 21.35
C ARG A 166 9.10 0.52 22.26
N GLU A 167 8.65 -0.73 22.20
CA GLU A 167 7.65 -1.28 23.10
C GLU A 167 8.28 -1.75 24.43
N GLU A 168 9.56 -2.12 24.39
CA GLU A 168 10.35 -2.59 25.54
C GLU A 168 10.90 -1.45 26.43
N LEU A 169 10.64 -0.18 26.06
CA LEU A 169 11.06 1.04 26.76
C LEU A 169 9.86 1.79 27.35
#